data_AF-A0A550GXW1-F1
#
_entry.id   AF-A0A550GXW1-F1
#
_cell.length_a   1.000
_cell.length_b   1.000
_cell.length_c   1.000
_cell.angle_alpha   90.00
_cell.angle_beta   90.00
_cell.angle_gamma   90.00
#
_symmetry.space_group_name_H-M   'P 1'
#
loop_
_entity.id
_entity.type
_entity.pdbx_description
1 polymer ?
#
loop_
_entity_poly.entity_id
_entity_poly.type
_entity_poly.pdbx_seq_one_letter_code
_entity_poly.pdbx_strand_id
1 'polypeptide(L)'
;MEKVIDRCAMGAALVADCKVEPRVLTAVRTGLPNTVMKDLVWKNLMEIGAPAYTEKDKKFAREIQKNMGLEPLAEPLYTEIVPPEKAYGDFHPADDVNEFTWHCPTARLYVSKAMQPIPGVSYPRWASSALCGMGVTHRMGMCAAQVISLSALDIIENSQILADAKAEFLARKEKHDEPPLLPLGLKPPVELRWPEWVDRPGSEWWIPPQ
;
A
#
# COMPACT_ATOMS: atom_id res chain seq x y z
N MET A 1 13.56 -16.35 11.57
CA MET A 1 12.14 -16.02 11.80
C MET A 1 11.23 -17.16 11.35
N GLU A 2 11.50 -17.76 10.18
CA GLU A 2 10.78 -18.93 9.62
C GLU A 2 10.52 -20.06 10.64
N LYS A 3 11.54 -20.47 11.42
CA LYS A 3 11.40 -21.56 12.40
C LYS A 3 10.31 -21.38 13.45
N VAL A 4 9.91 -20.16 13.80
CA VAL A 4 8.86 -19.94 14.81
C VAL A 4 7.48 -20.10 14.18
N ILE A 5 7.27 -19.52 13.00
CA ILE A 5 6.01 -19.62 12.25
C ILE A 5 5.74 -21.09 11.90
N ASP A 6 6.74 -21.81 11.41
CA ASP A 6 6.62 -23.24 11.08
C ASP A 6 6.23 -24.06 12.32
N ARG A 7 6.86 -23.80 13.47
CA ARG A 7 6.53 -24.48 14.74
C ARG A 7 5.11 -24.17 15.21
N CYS A 8 4.66 -22.93 15.10
CA CYS A 8 3.29 -22.55 15.43
C CYS A 8 2.29 -23.27 14.52
N ALA A 9 2.56 -23.31 13.21
CA ALA A 9 1.70 -24.00 12.25
C ALA A 9 1.66 -25.51 12.50
N MET A 10 2.80 -26.14 12.79
CA MET A 10 2.88 -27.54 13.19
C MET A 10 2.11 -27.82 14.49
N GLY A 11 2.18 -26.92 15.48
CA GLY A 11 1.43 -27.04 16.72
C GLY A 11 -0.08 -26.96 16.51
N ALA A 12 -0.54 -26.03 15.66
CA ALA A 12 -1.94 -25.91 15.29
C ALA A 12 -2.44 -27.14 14.53
N ALA A 13 -1.65 -27.63 13.57
CA ALA A 13 -1.97 -28.83 12.81
C ALA A 13 -2.09 -30.06 13.71
N LEU A 14 -1.19 -30.20 14.69
CA LEU A 14 -1.24 -31.30 15.67
C LEU A 14 -2.52 -31.30 16.50
N VAL A 15 -2.94 -30.15 17.01
CA VAL A 15 -4.17 -30.04 17.83
C VAL A 15 -5.43 -30.25 16.99
N ALA A 16 -5.40 -29.87 15.72
CA ALA A 16 -6.52 -30.00 14.79
C ALA A 16 -6.56 -31.33 14.03
N ASP A 17 -5.71 -32.32 14.35
CA ASP A 17 -5.54 -33.57 13.60
C ASP A 17 -5.34 -33.36 12.08
N CYS A 18 -4.58 -32.32 11.75
CA CYS A 18 -4.32 -31.86 10.39
C CYS A 18 -2.85 -32.07 10.01
N LYS A 19 -2.56 -32.04 8.71
CA LYS A 19 -1.19 -31.99 8.17
C LYS A 19 -0.87 -30.56 7.71
N VAL A 20 0.38 -30.15 7.86
CA VAL A 20 0.90 -28.88 7.35
C VAL A 20 2.13 -29.12 6.48
N GLU A 21 2.14 -28.49 5.30
CA GLU A 21 3.26 -28.50 4.36
C GLU A 21 3.65 -27.05 4.05
N PRO A 22 4.71 -26.51 4.68
CA PRO A 22 5.13 -25.13 4.46
C PRO A 22 5.73 -24.97 3.06
N ARG A 23 5.37 -23.87 2.40
CA ARG A 23 5.89 -23.49 1.10
C ARG A 23 6.22 -22.00 1.04
N VAL A 24 7.46 -21.68 0.69
CA VAL A 24 7.87 -20.30 0.42
C VAL A 24 7.34 -19.88 -0.95
N LEU A 25 6.53 -18.82 -0.98
CA LEU A 25 5.98 -18.25 -2.23
C LEU A 25 6.72 -16.98 -2.63
N THR A 26 6.89 -16.06 -1.69
CA THR A 26 7.47 -14.73 -1.91
C THR A 26 8.27 -14.31 -0.69
N ALA A 27 9.34 -13.56 -0.90
CA ALA A 27 10.06 -12.84 0.14
C ALA A 27 10.45 -11.49 -0.43
N VAL A 28 10.31 -10.43 0.38
CA VAL A 28 10.50 -9.04 -0.05
C VAL A 28 11.60 -8.43 0.81
N ARG A 29 12.61 -7.85 0.16
CA ARG A 29 13.72 -7.17 0.84
C ARG A 29 13.26 -5.91 1.57
N THR A 30 14.09 -5.40 2.47
CA THR A 30 13.83 -4.09 3.07
C THR A 30 13.93 -3.02 1.98
N GLY A 31 13.02 -2.03 1.96
CA GLY A 31 13.05 -1.01 0.92
C GLY A 31 14.35 -0.19 0.92
N LEU A 32 14.90 0.08 -0.26
CA LEU A 32 16.05 0.96 -0.49
C LEU A 32 15.56 2.38 -0.81
N PRO A 33 15.59 3.33 0.13
CA PRO A 33 15.03 4.65 -0.08
C PRO A 33 15.87 5.49 -1.04
N ASN A 34 15.23 6.43 -1.73
CA ASN A 34 15.88 7.41 -2.59
C ASN A 34 15.36 8.81 -2.25
N THR A 35 16.21 9.66 -1.68
CA THR A 35 15.85 10.99 -1.21
C THR A 35 15.54 11.92 -2.37
N VAL A 36 16.32 11.87 -3.45
CA VAL A 36 16.09 12.69 -4.65
C VAL A 36 14.67 12.45 -5.22
N MET A 37 14.29 11.18 -5.39
CA MET A 37 12.95 10.83 -5.87
C MET A 37 11.85 11.23 -4.87
N LYS A 38 12.10 11.04 -3.56
CA LYS A 38 11.15 11.41 -2.49
C LYS A 38 10.90 12.92 -2.49
N ASP A 39 11.95 13.74 -2.54
CA ASP A 39 11.85 15.20 -2.50
C ASP A 39 11.17 15.75 -3.76
N LEU A 40 11.43 15.15 -4.93
CA LEU A 40 10.74 15.47 -6.18
C LEU A 40 9.23 15.24 -6.07
N VAL A 41 8.83 14.04 -5.66
CA VAL A 41 7.40 13.69 -5.51
C VAL A 41 6.74 14.56 -4.44
N TRP A 42 7.46 14.85 -3.36
CA TRP A 42 6.98 15.73 -2.29
C TRP A 42 6.74 17.16 -2.78
N LYS A 43 7.69 17.75 -3.51
CA LYS A 43 7.55 19.07 -4.14
C LYS A 43 6.27 19.12 -4.98
N ASN A 44 6.08 18.14 -5.86
CA ASN A 44 4.94 18.11 -6.77
C ASN A 44 3.60 17.84 -6.06
N LEU A 45 3.60 17.06 -4.98
CA LEU A 45 2.44 16.91 -4.10
C LEU A 45 2.08 18.23 -3.41
N MET A 46 3.06 19.00 -2.96
CA MET A 46 2.81 20.32 -2.34
C MET A 46 2.31 21.35 -3.34
N GLU A 47 2.73 21.27 -4.60
CA GLU A 47 2.24 22.13 -5.68
C GLU A 47 0.78 21.80 -6.06
N ILE A 48 0.43 20.52 -6.15
CA ILE A 48 -0.93 20.07 -6.48
C ILE A 48 -1.90 20.20 -5.30
N GLY A 49 -1.41 19.90 -4.09
CA GLY A 49 -2.22 19.82 -2.88
C GLY A 49 -2.96 18.49 -2.71
N ALA A 50 -3.82 18.44 -1.70
CA ALA A 50 -4.66 17.29 -1.40
C ALA A 50 -5.82 17.12 -2.41
N PRO A 51 -6.44 15.92 -2.50
CA PRO A 51 -7.57 15.71 -3.39
C PRO A 51 -8.71 16.72 -3.14
N ALA A 52 -9.13 17.41 -4.21
CA ALA A 52 -10.20 18.41 -4.16
C ALA A 52 -11.58 17.74 -4.19
N TYR A 53 -12.11 17.37 -3.03
CA TYR A 53 -13.43 16.74 -2.90
C TYR A 53 -14.59 17.70 -3.15
N THR A 54 -15.64 17.21 -3.83
CA THR A 54 -16.83 18.02 -4.12
C THR A 54 -17.89 17.89 -3.03
N GLU A 55 -18.90 18.76 -3.00
CA GLU A 55 -20.01 18.61 -2.06
C GLU A 55 -20.77 17.29 -2.22
N LYS A 56 -20.79 16.70 -3.42
CA LYS A 56 -21.37 15.37 -3.64
C LYS A 56 -20.60 14.29 -2.86
N ASP A 57 -19.27 14.39 -2.82
CA ASP A 57 -18.46 13.47 -2.02
C ASP A 57 -18.67 13.65 -0.54
N LYS A 58 -18.61 14.91 -0.09
CA LYS A 58 -18.77 15.24 1.32
C LYS A 58 -20.15 14.80 1.78
N LYS A 59 -21.20 14.97 0.96
CA LYS A 59 -22.54 14.45 1.25
C LYS A 59 -22.53 12.94 1.46
N PHE A 60 -21.90 12.18 0.56
CA PHE A 60 -21.83 10.72 0.68
C PHE A 60 -21.04 10.28 1.93
N ALA A 61 -19.91 10.93 2.22
CA ALA A 61 -19.13 10.69 3.43
C ALA A 61 -19.94 11.00 4.71
N ARG A 62 -20.73 12.09 4.72
CA ARG A 62 -21.67 12.40 5.80
C ARG A 62 -22.77 11.34 5.93
N GLU A 63 -23.26 10.77 4.83
CA GLU A 63 -24.24 9.67 4.88
C GLU A 63 -23.64 8.42 5.53
N ILE A 64 -22.37 8.10 5.27
CA ILE A 64 -21.67 7.02 5.98
C ILE A 64 -21.64 7.30 7.48
N GLN A 65 -21.28 8.51 7.91
CA GLN A 65 -21.26 8.90 9.34
C GLN A 65 -22.65 8.77 9.98
N LYS A 66 -23.72 9.24 9.30
CA LYS A 66 -25.10 9.09 9.79
C LYS A 66 -25.50 7.63 9.98
N ASN A 67 -25.18 6.76 9.01
CA ASN A 67 -25.49 5.33 9.08
C ASN A 67 -24.72 4.61 10.19
N MET A 68 -23.61 5.19 10.66
CA MET A 68 -22.89 4.72 11.83
C MET A 68 -23.44 5.28 13.15
N GLY A 69 -24.49 6.12 13.11
CA GLY A 69 -25.01 6.81 14.29
C GLY A 69 -24.13 7.96 14.80
N LEU A 70 -23.24 8.48 13.95
CA LEU A 70 -22.36 9.60 14.28
C LEU A 70 -22.97 10.92 13.83
N GLU A 71 -22.67 11.99 14.58
CA GLU A 71 -22.95 13.34 14.11
C GLU A 71 -22.01 13.69 12.94
N PRO A 72 -22.54 14.02 11.74
CA PRO A 72 -21.69 14.20 10.57
C PRO A 72 -20.84 15.46 10.65
N LEU A 73 -19.58 15.34 10.26
CA LEU A 73 -18.68 16.48 10.19
C LEU A 73 -19.01 17.39 9.01
N ALA A 74 -18.77 18.69 9.17
CA ALA A 74 -18.84 19.64 8.05
C ALA A 74 -17.87 19.25 6.93
N GLU A 75 -16.62 18.92 7.32
CA GLU A 75 -15.58 18.36 6.45
C GLU A 75 -15.33 16.89 6.83
N PRO A 76 -16.04 15.94 6.19
CA PRO A 76 -16.02 14.52 6.56
C PRO A 76 -14.86 13.73 5.93
N LEU A 77 -14.07 14.35 5.05
CA LEU A 77 -12.97 13.72 4.32
C LEU A 77 -11.65 14.36 4.75
N TYR A 78 -10.64 13.53 4.96
CA TYR A 78 -9.32 13.96 5.41
C TYR A 78 -8.51 14.50 4.22
N THR A 79 -8.01 15.73 4.35
CA THR A 79 -7.26 16.45 3.30
C THR A 79 -5.94 17.02 3.80
N GLU A 80 -5.50 16.66 5.01
CA GLU A 80 -4.20 17.09 5.51
C GLU A 80 -3.08 16.29 4.82
N ILE A 81 -2.02 17.01 4.42
CA ILE A 81 -0.85 16.42 3.79
C ILE A 81 0.20 16.15 4.87
N VAL A 82 0.59 14.88 5.00
CA VAL A 82 1.56 14.43 6.00
C VAL A 82 2.97 14.46 5.39
N PRO A 83 3.95 15.12 6.04
CA PRO A 83 5.34 15.11 5.58
C PRO A 83 5.93 13.69 5.51
N PRO A 84 6.84 13.41 4.55
CA PRO A 84 7.41 12.07 4.37
C PRO A 84 8.06 11.49 5.64
N GLU A 85 8.65 12.33 6.48
CA GLU A 85 9.31 11.95 7.72
C GLU A 85 8.34 11.42 8.78
N LYS A 86 7.04 11.75 8.64
CA LYS A 86 5.95 11.29 9.50
C LYS A 86 5.04 10.27 8.81
N ALA A 87 5.15 10.12 7.50
CA ALA A 87 4.22 9.32 6.69
C ALA A 87 4.21 7.83 7.06
N TYR A 88 5.31 7.32 7.62
CA TYR A 88 5.42 5.91 8.00
C TYR A 88 5.18 5.61 9.49
N GLY A 89 5.31 6.59 10.40
CA GLY A 89 5.17 6.33 11.85
C GLY A 89 5.84 5.01 12.27
N ASP A 90 5.09 4.16 12.98
CA ASP A 90 5.48 2.77 13.32
C ASP A 90 5.08 1.72 12.25
N PHE A 91 4.33 2.12 11.22
CA PHE A 91 3.70 1.21 10.26
C PHE A 91 4.53 1.05 8.99
N HIS A 92 5.10 -0.14 8.81
CA HIS A 92 5.79 -0.53 7.59
C HIS A 92 4.91 -1.52 6.82
N PRO A 93 4.19 -1.09 5.76
CA PRO A 93 3.38 -2.01 4.97
C PRO A 93 4.27 -3.03 4.28
N ALA A 94 3.93 -4.31 4.42
CA ALA A 94 4.47 -5.37 3.60
C ALA A 94 3.93 -5.20 2.17
N ASP A 95 4.82 -4.82 1.26
CA ASP A 95 4.45 -4.42 -0.09
C ASP A 95 5.58 -4.74 -1.06
N ASP A 96 5.24 -5.19 -2.27
CA ASP A 96 6.21 -5.62 -3.27
C ASP A 96 7.04 -4.47 -3.86
N VAL A 97 6.59 -3.22 -3.71
CA VAL A 97 7.35 -2.03 -4.12
C VAL A 97 8.75 -1.99 -3.52
N ASN A 98 8.93 -2.52 -2.30
CA ASN A 98 10.23 -2.58 -1.64
C ASN A 98 11.23 -3.41 -2.46
N GLU A 99 10.78 -4.47 -3.12
CA GLU A 99 11.63 -5.28 -4.00
C GLU A 99 12.09 -4.45 -5.21
N PHE A 100 11.17 -3.70 -5.83
CA PHE A 100 11.48 -2.86 -7.00
C PHE A 100 12.47 -1.74 -6.69
N THR A 101 12.52 -1.24 -5.45
CA THR A 101 13.49 -0.21 -5.05
C THR A 101 14.94 -0.63 -5.20
N TRP A 102 15.24 -1.94 -5.25
CA TRP A 102 16.60 -2.46 -5.46
C TRP A 102 17.03 -2.55 -6.92
N HIS A 103 16.11 -2.26 -7.85
CA HIS A 103 16.33 -2.31 -9.29
C HIS A 103 16.44 -0.92 -9.92
N CYS A 104 15.76 0.09 -9.35
CA CYS A 104 15.85 1.47 -9.83
C CYS A 104 15.51 2.50 -8.73
N PRO A 105 15.97 3.77 -8.89
CA PRO A 105 15.51 4.87 -8.06
C PRO A 105 13.98 4.95 -8.03
N THR A 106 13.40 4.90 -6.84
CA THR A 106 11.96 4.78 -6.64
C THR A 106 11.50 5.72 -5.53
N ALA A 107 10.33 6.32 -5.70
CA ALA A 107 9.59 7.01 -4.63
C ALA A 107 8.19 6.40 -4.50
N ARG A 108 7.65 6.46 -3.29
CA ARG A 108 6.30 5.98 -2.98
C ARG A 108 5.42 7.16 -2.61
N LEU A 109 4.30 7.28 -3.31
CA LEU A 109 3.27 8.27 -3.05
C LEU A 109 2.03 7.58 -2.47
N TYR A 110 1.54 8.08 -1.33
CA TYR A 110 0.25 7.69 -0.80
C TYR A 110 -0.74 8.84 -0.93
N VAL A 111 -1.79 8.60 -1.71
CA VAL A 111 -2.98 9.44 -1.73
C VAL A 111 -4.15 8.53 -1.39
N SER A 112 -4.92 8.88 -0.35
CA SER A 112 -5.96 8.01 0.19
C SER A 112 -7.33 8.69 0.20
N LYS A 113 -8.38 7.87 0.05
CA LYS A 113 -9.77 8.21 0.33
C LYS A 113 -10.06 8.04 1.82
N ALA A 114 -9.48 8.91 2.64
CA ALA A 114 -9.61 8.83 4.08
C ALA A 114 -10.81 9.65 4.57
N MET A 115 -11.61 9.04 5.45
CA MET A 115 -12.60 9.76 6.26
C MET A 115 -11.85 10.60 7.31
N GLN A 116 -12.36 11.78 7.61
CA GLN A 116 -11.83 12.64 8.66
C GLN A 116 -11.91 11.89 10.00
N PRO A 117 -10.80 11.73 10.73
CA PRO A 117 -10.79 11.04 12.02
C PRO A 117 -11.67 11.78 13.04
N ILE A 118 -12.44 11.03 13.81
CA ILE A 118 -13.22 11.53 14.94
C ILE A 118 -12.62 10.89 16.21
N PRO A 119 -12.22 11.68 17.22
CA PRO A 119 -11.68 11.13 18.46
C PRO A 119 -12.60 10.08 19.09
N GLY A 120 -12.03 8.93 19.45
CA GLY A 120 -12.79 7.82 20.06
C GLY A 120 -13.60 6.97 19.07
N VAL A 121 -13.57 7.28 17.77
CA VAL A 121 -14.30 6.53 16.75
C VAL A 121 -13.32 5.80 15.83
N SER A 122 -13.53 4.50 15.64
CA SER A 122 -12.86 3.72 14.62
C SER A 122 -13.81 3.44 13.47
N TYR A 123 -13.47 3.90 12.26
CA TYR A 123 -14.28 3.60 11.08
C TYR A 123 -14.12 2.11 10.70
N PRO A 124 -15.23 1.36 10.56
CA PRO A 124 -15.18 -0.02 10.12
C PRO A 124 -14.69 -0.10 8.67
N ARG A 125 -14.08 -1.23 8.29
CA ARG A 125 -13.51 -1.43 6.95
C ARG A 125 -14.54 -1.26 5.82
N TRP A 126 -15.81 -1.55 6.09
CA TRP A 126 -16.88 -1.33 5.12
C TRP A 126 -17.08 0.15 4.78
N ALA A 127 -16.82 1.09 5.70
CA ALA A 127 -16.96 2.53 5.46
C ALA A 127 -15.96 3.01 4.40
N SER A 128 -14.69 2.61 4.52
CA SER A 128 -13.68 2.87 3.49
C SER A 128 -14.01 2.16 2.17
N SER A 129 -14.55 0.94 2.26
CA SER A 129 -14.97 0.17 1.09
C SER A 129 -16.15 0.80 0.36
N ALA A 130 -17.08 1.44 1.07
CA ALA A 130 -18.21 2.15 0.48
C ALA A 130 -17.76 3.38 -0.34
N LEU A 131 -16.59 3.94 -0.04
CA LEU A 131 -15.98 5.00 -0.85
C LEU A 131 -15.39 4.46 -2.18
N CYS A 132 -15.19 3.14 -2.31
CA CYS A 132 -14.80 2.51 -3.56
C CYS A 132 -15.90 2.69 -4.62
N GLY A 133 -15.51 3.04 -5.84
CA GLY A 133 -16.46 3.31 -6.94
C GLY A 133 -17.11 4.69 -6.89
N MET A 134 -16.90 5.47 -5.82
CA MET A 134 -17.42 6.82 -5.70
C MET A 134 -16.45 7.87 -6.24
N GLY A 135 -16.96 9.09 -6.44
CA GLY A 135 -16.17 10.23 -6.92
C GLY A 135 -14.96 10.57 -6.03
N VAL A 136 -15.03 10.26 -4.73
CA VAL A 136 -13.89 10.32 -3.79
C VAL A 136 -12.70 9.51 -4.30
N THR A 137 -12.92 8.27 -4.72
CA THR A 137 -11.85 7.41 -5.26
C THR A 137 -11.30 7.99 -6.57
N HIS A 138 -12.15 8.54 -7.43
CA HIS A 138 -11.71 9.16 -8.68
C HIS A 138 -10.80 10.37 -8.42
N ARG A 139 -11.16 11.25 -7.47
CA ARG A 139 -10.35 12.42 -7.12
C ARG A 139 -9.03 12.08 -6.44
N MET A 140 -9.04 11.07 -5.57
CA MET A 140 -7.81 10.47 -5.03
C MET A 140 -6.88 10.00 -6.16
N GLY A 141 -7.42 9.25 -7.13
CA GLY A 141 -6.66 8.79 -8.30
C GLY A 141 -6.15 9.92 -9.18
N MET A 142 -6.97 10.95 -9.45
CA MET A 142 -6.57 12.11 -10.24
C MET A 142 -5.42 12.89 -9.59
N CYS A 143 -5.50 13.14 -8.28
CA CYS A 143 -4.42 13.79 -7.54
C CYS A 143 -3.12 12.98 -7.65
N ALA A 144 -3.16 11.66 -7.42
CA ALA A 144 -2.00 10.80 -7.56
C ALA A 144 -1.43 10.82 -8.99
N ALA A 145 -2.31 10.74 -10.00
CA ALA A 145 -1.91 10.77 -11.40
C ALA A 145 -1.20 12.09 -11.75
N GLN A 146 -1.74 13.24 -11.32
CA GLN A 146 -1.10 14.54 -11.53
C GLN A 146 0.29 14.61 -10.90
N VAL A 147 0.46 14.15 -9.65
CA VAL A 147 1.77 14.18 -8.97
C VAL A 147 2.78 13.29 -9.70
N ILE A 148 2.37 12.09 -10.10
CA ILE A 148 3.24 11.16 -10.83
C ILE A 148 3.61 11.73 -12.21
N SER A 149 2.63 12.30 -12.93
CA SER A 149 2.88 12.88 -14.25
C SER A 149 3.81 14.09 -14.21
N LEU A 150 3.62 15.02 -13.25
CA LEU A 150 4.54 16.15 -13.08
C LEU A 150 5.95 15.68 -12.70
N SER A 151 6.06 14.69 -11.81
CA SER A 151 7.35 14.13 -11.43
C SER A 151 8.06 13.46 -12.61
N ALA A 152 7.32 12.74 -13.45
CA ALA A 152 7.87 12.17 -14.68
C ALA A 152 8.31 13.26 -15.67
N LEU A 153 7.52 14.33 -15.82
CA LEU A 153 7.87 15.47 -16.68
C LEU A 153 9.14 16.17 -16.20
N ASP A 154 9.25 16.47 -14.90
CA ASP A 154 10.45 17.07 -14.31
C ASP A 154 11.71 16.23 -14.61
N ILE A 155 11.61 14.90 -14.53
CA ILE A 155 12.73 13.99 -14.85
C ILE A 155 13.09 14.04 -16.33
N ILE A 156 12.09 14.14 -17.22
CA ILE A 156 12.28 14.21 -18.68
C ILE A 156 12.92 15.54 -19.07
N GLU A 157 12.47 16.65 -18.49
CA GLU A 157 12.93 18.00 -18.80
C GLU A 157 14.29 18.31 -18.16
N ASN A 158 14.58 17.74 -16.99
CA ASN A 158 15.83 17.94 -16.28
C ASN A 158 16.56 16.62 -16.01
N SER A 159 17.49 16.29 -16.93
CA SER A 159 18.32 15.09 -16.83
C SER A 159 19.19 15.02 -15.57
N GLN A 160 19.44 16.16 -14.89
CA GLN A 160 20.23 16.18 -13.65
C GLN A 160 19.50 15.44 -12.52
N ILE A 161 18.16 15.53 -12.45
CA ILE A 161 17.36 14.82 -11.44
C ILE A 161 17.58 13.32 -11.56
N LEU A 162 17.56 12.79 -12.78
CA LEU A 162 17.84 11.38 -13.04
C LEU A 162 19.27 10.99 -12.69
N ALA A 163 20.24 11.86 -12.99
CA ALA A 163 21.64 11.62 -12.66
C ALA A 163 21.85 11.56 -11.14
N ASP A 164 21.29 12.49 -10.38
CA ASP A 164 21.39 12.57 -8.92
C ASP A 164 20.68 11.37 -8.27
N ALA A 165 19.48 11.04 -8.72
CA ALA A 165 18.73 9.88 -8.21
C ALA A 165 19.49 8.56 -8.44
N LYS A 166 20.12 8.40 -9.61
CA LYS A 166 20.97 7.24 -9.92
C LYS A 166 22.25 7.22 -9.08
N ALA A 167 22.89 8.36 -8.89
CA ALA A 167 24.10 8.46 -8.07
C ALA A 167 23.81 8.06 -6.62
N GLU A 168 22.72 8.57 -6.03
CA GLU A 168 22.29 8.17 -4.69
C GLU A 168 21.99 6.67 -4.61
N PHE A 169 21.24 6.12 -5.58
CA PHE A 169 20.91 4.71 -5.63
C PHE A 169 22.16 3.82 -5.67
N LEU A 170 23.12 4.11 -6.54
CA LEU A 170 24.37 3.36 -6.65
C LEU A 170 25.21 3.45 -5.37
N ALA A 171 25.33 4.64 -4.78
CA ALA A 171 26.07 4.83 -3.53
C ALA A 171 25.44 4.04 -2.37
N ARG A 172 24.11 3.97 -2.29
CA ARG A 172 23.41 3.17 -1.27
C ARG A 172 23.62 1.68 -1.49
N LYS A 173 23.53 1.20 -2.74
CA LYS A 173 23.81 -0.20 -3.09
C LYS A 173 25.25 -0.61 -2.78
N GLU A 174 26.22 0.26 -3.04
CA GLU A 174 27.62 0.01 -2.70
C GLU A 174 27.82 -0.15 -1.18
N LYS A 175 27.10 0.65 -0.38
CA LYS A 175 27.13 0.54 1.08
C LYS A 175 26.42 -0.70 1.61
N HIS A 176 25.32 -1.11 0.98
CA HIS A 176 24.54 -2.28 1.35
C HIS A 176 23.74 -2.79 0.15
N ASP A 177 24.10 -3.97 -0.37
CA ASP A 177 23.32 -4.68 -1.39
C ASP A 177 22.70 -5.92 -0.75
N GLU A 178 21.40 -5.85 -0.43
CA GLU A 178 20.68 -6.99 0.14
C GLU A 178 20.43 -8.02 -0.96
N PRO A 179 20.95 -9.26 -0.83
CA PRO A 179 20.73 -10.30 -1.82
C PRO A 179 19.25 -10.69 -1.87
N PRO A 180 18.75 -11.20 -3.01
CA PRO A 180 17.40 -11.75 -3.09
C PRO A 180 17.14 -12.75 -1.96
N LEU A 181 16.00 -12.57 -1.27
CA LEU A 181 15.62 -13.44 -0.15
C LEU A 181 15.06 -14.78 -0.60
N LEU A 182 14.61 -14.86 -1.86
CA LEU A 182 14.11 -16.11 -2.44
C LEU A 182 15.27 -17.04 -2.81
N PRO A 183 15.12 -18.36 -2.58
CA PRO A 183 16.09 -19.35 -3.04
C PRO A 183 16.33 -19.24 -4.55
N LEU A 184 17.59 -19.31 -4.96
CA LEU A 184 17.96 -19.39 -6.37
C LEU A 184 17.29 -20.60 -7.02
N GLY A 185 16.60 -20.36 -8.14
CA GLY A 185 15.90 -21.40 -8.90
C GLY A 185 14.48 -21.71 -8.41
N LEU A 186 13.95 -21.00 -7.41
CA LEU A 186 12.53 -21.07 -7.08
C LEU A 186 11.70 -20.72 -8.32
N LYS A 187 10.84 -21.66 -8.75
CA LYS A 187 9.93 -21.43 -9.87
C LYS A 187 8.68 -20.70 -9.36
N PRO A 188 8.12 -19.76 -10.15
CA PRO A 188 6.86 -19.13 -9.79
C PRO A 188 5.76 -20.20 -9.65
N PRO A 189 4.85 -20.07 -8.67
CA PRO A 189 3.86 -21.08 -8.34
C PRO A 189 2.67 -21.07 -9.32
N VAL A 190 2.94 -21.28 -10.61
CA VAL A 190 1.95 -21.22 -11.70
C VAL A 190 0.92 -22.34 -11.65
N GLU A 191 1.18 -23.39 -10.87
CA GLU A 191 0.27 -24.49 -10.60
C GLU A 191 -0.75 -24.20 -9.50
N LEU A 192 -0.56 -23.14 -8.69
CA LEU A 192 -1.57 -22.71 -7.74
C LEU A 192 -2.75 -22.10 -8.50
N ARG A 193 -3.96 -22.56 -8.19
CA ARG A 193 -5.17 -21.99 -8.76
C ARG A 193 -5.35 -20.56 -8.22
N TRP A 194 -5.71 -19.64 -9.11
CA TRP A 194 -6.28 -18.38 -8.68
C TRP A 194 -7.57 -18.68 -7.92
N PRO A 195 -7.86 -18.00 -6.80
CA PRO A 195 -9.18 -18.10 -6.18
C PRO A 195 -10.23 -17.72 -7.24
N GLU A 196 -11.11 -18.67 -7.55
CA GLU A 196 -12.14 -18.57 -8.58
C GLU A 196 -13.23 -17.58 -8.14
N TRP A 197 -12.93 -16.28 -8.19
CA TRP A 197 -13.85 -15.23 -7.73
C TRP A 197 -15.04 -14.98 -8.67
N VAL A 198 -15.16 -15.71 -9.78
CA VAL A 198 -16.14 -15.41 -10.82
C VAL A 198 -17.34 -16.36 -10.79
N ASP A 199 -17.19 -17.68 -10.57
CA ASP A 199 -18.31 -18.59 -10.83
C ASP A 199 -18.67 -19.66 -9.78
N ARG A 200 -17.87 -20.00 -8.76
CA ARG A 200 -18.27 -21.01 -7.73
C ARG A 200 -17.51 -20.88 -6.41
N PRO A 201 -18.09 -21.28 -5.26
CA PRO A 201 -17.26 -21.76 -4.17
C PRO A 201 -16.59 -23.04 -4.67
N GLY A 202 -15.26 -22.99 -4.88
CA GLY A 202 -14.45 -24.16 -5.25
C GLY A 202 -14.75 -25.39 -4.37
N SER A 203 -14.46 -26.60 -4.83
CA SER A 203 -14.83 -27.86 -4.15
C SER A 203 -14.17 -28.13 -2.80
N GLU A 204 -13.44 -27.17 -2.23
CA GLU A 204 -12.82 -27.25 -0.91
C GLU A 204 -13.04 -25.94 -0.14
N TRP A 205 -14.19 -25.82 0.53
CA TRP A 205 -14.37 -24.87 1.63
C TRP A 205 -14.66 -25.68 2.88
N TRP A 206 -13.98 -25.35 3.96
CA TRP A 206 -14.27 -25.83 5.29
C TRP A 206 -14.99 -24.71 6.05
N ILE A 207 -16.25 -24.95 6.42
CA ILE A 207 -16.94 -24.14 7.43
C ILE A 207 -16.59 -24.78 8.77
N PRO A 208 -15.95 -24.08 9.72
CA PRO A 208 -15.72 -24.61 11.06
C PRO A 208 -17.09 -25.00 11.66
N PRO A 209 -17.24 -26.23 12.19
CA PRO A 209 -18.48 -26.59 12.87
C PRO A 209 -18.74 -25.64 14.04
N GLN A 210 -20.00 -25.23 14.18
CA GLN A 210 -20.49 -24.40 15.29
C GLN A 210 -20.38 -25.12 16.63
#